data_AF-A0A935K5Y8-F1
#
_entry.id   AF-A0A935K5Y8-F1
#
_cell.length_a   1.000
_cell.length_b   1.000
_cell.length_c   1.000
_cell.angle_alpha   90.00
_cell.angle_beta   90.00
_cell.angle_gamma   90.00
#
_symmetry.space_group_name_H-M   'P 1'
#
loop_
_entity.id
_entity.type
_entity.pdbx_description
1 polymer ?
#
loop_
_entity_poly.entity_id
_entity_poly.type
_entity_poly.pdbx_seq_one_letter_code
_entity_poly.pdbx_strand_id
1 'polypeptide(L)'
;MKEKHIHILGIAFVAIGLGFVVFLYWSEPKTLAEVATKSQVMLGTYEINKDEFARGLALFRTDDFIGARAAFDRADPEKRDANTQFYTAYSYYRQGWGRLSNDDTLFKPGLETVDRVMILDPKFRSGDETLAMKTPSELKYELEEGLKLTPDDFNPMKLTRERK
;
A
#
# COMPACT_ATOMS: atom_id res chain seq x y z
N MET A 1 3.95 -45.96 -43.10
CA MET A 1 3.59 -45.60 -41.70
C MET A 1 4.45 -44.43 -41.23
N LYS A 2 4.20 -43.19 -41.71
CA LYS A 2 5.07 -42.04 -41.38
C LYS A 2 4.33 -40.72 -41.06
N GLU A 3 3.17 -40.44 -41.65
CA GLU A 3 2.44 -39.18 -41.39
C GLU A 3 1.67 -39.16 -40.07
N LYS A 4 1.01 -40.27 -39.70
CA LYS A 4 0.25 -40.36 -38.44
C LYS A 4 1.12 -40.12 -37.21
N HIS A 5 2.40 -40.49 -37.26
CA HIS A 5 3.32 -40.28 -36.13
C HIS A 5 3.72 -38.81 -35.95
N ILE A 6 3.82 -38.05 -37.05
CA ILE A 6 4.15 -36.62 -37.00
C ILE A 6 2.98 -35.83 -36.39
N HIS A 7 1.74 -36.17 -36.76
CA HIS A 7 0.54 -35.53 -36.19
C HIS A 7 0.36 -35.86 -34.71
N ILE A 8 0.58 -37.13 -34.33
CA ILE A 8 0.52 -37.55 -32.92
C ILE A 8 1.62 -36.85 -32.10
N LEU A 9 2.83 -36.72 -32.64
CA LEU A 9 3.91 -35.98 -31.99
C LEU A 9 3.58 -34.48 -31.82
N GLY A 10 2.99 -33.84 -32.83
CA GLY A 10 2.58 -32.45 -32.75
C GLY A 10 1.51 -32.21 -31.68
N ILE A 11 0.48 -33.06 -31.62
CA ILE A 11 -0.58 -32.97 -30.61
C ILE A 11 -0.02 -33.23 -29.21
N ALA A 12 0.88 -34.21 -29.07
CA ALA A 12 1.54 -34.49 -27.80
C ALA A 12 2.38 -33.28 -27.33
N PHE A 13 3.09 -32.60 -28.24
CA PHE A 13 3.90 -31.44 -27.92
C PHE A 13 3.05 -30.25 -27.44
N VAL A 14 1.90 -30.01 -28.09
CA VAL A 14 0.95 -28.97 -27.67
C VAL A 14 0.30 -29.32 -26.33
N ALA A 15 -0.06 -30.58 -26.11
CA ALA A 15 -0.62 -31.04 -24.84
C ALA A 15 0.38 -30.91 -23.68
N ILE A 16 1.66 -31.22 -23.92
CA ILE A 16 2.74 -31.01 -22.95
C ILE A 16 2.94 -29.52 -22.69
N GLY A 17 2.93 -28.68 -23.72
CA GLY A 17 3.05 -27.23 -23.57
C GLY A 17 1.91 -26.62 -22.75
N LEU A 18 0.66 -27.00 -23.04
CA LEU A 18 -0.50 -26.54 -22.26
C LEU A 18 -0.48 -27.09 -20.83
N GLY A 19 -0.12 -28.36 -20.65
CA GLY A 19 0.09 -28.95 -19.33
C GLY A 19 1.17 -28.21 -18.53
N PHE A 20 2.25 -27.77 -19.20
CA PHE A 20 3.32 -26.99 -18.59
C PHE A 20 2.86 -25.58 -18.19
N VAL A 21 2.03 -24.91 -19.00
CA VAL A 21 1.45 -23.60 -18.65
C VAL A 21 0.51 -23.72 -17.45
N VAL A 22 -0.36 -24.72 -17.43
CA VAL A 22 -1.26 -24.99 -16.28
C VAL A 22 -0.45 -25.39 -15.06
N PHE A 23 0.60 -26.19 -15.22
CA PHE A 23 1.53 -26.55 -14.15
C PHE A 23 2.27 -25.33 -13.61
N LEU A 24 2.76 -24.41 -14.44
CA LEU A 24 3.37 -23.15 -14.00
C LEU A 24 2.37 -22.28 -13.24
N TYR A 25 1.13 -22.20 -13.72
CA TYR A 25 0.08 -21.41 -13.07
C TYR A 25 -0.35 -22.01 -11.71
N TRP A 26 -0.32 -23.34 -11.57
CA TRP A 26 -0.69 -24.02 -10.33
C TRP A 26 0.49 -24.16 -9.36
N SER A 27 1.71 -24.30 -9.89
CA SER A 27 2.94 -24.47 -9.11
C SER A 27 3.63 -23.15 -8.81
N GLU A 28 2.99 -22.01 -9.11
CA GLU A 28 3.43 -20.69 -8.65
C GLU A 28 3.70 -20.77 -7.15
N PRO A 29 4.97 -20.72 -6.70
CA PRO A 29 5.22 -20.58 -5.30
C PRO A 29 4.81 -19.14 -4.95
N LYS A 30 3.84 -18.99 -4.04
CA LYS A 30 3.54 -17.72 -3.34
C LYS A 30 4.71 -17.30 -2.43
N THR A 31 5.94 -17.38 -2.93
CA THR A 31 7.13 -17.02 -2.18
C THR A 31 7.79 -15.86 -2.90
N LEU A 32 7.49 -14.69 -2.37
CA LEU A 32 8.19 -13.41 -2.55
C LEU A 32 9.71 -13.49 -2.27
N ALA A 33 10.28 -14.69 -2.06
CA ALA A 33 11.66 -14.96 -1.70
C ALA A 33 12.62 -14.88 -2.91
N GLU A 34 12.16 -15.12 -4.14
CA GLU A 34 13.01 -14.98 -5.34
C GLU A 34 13.11 -13.53 -5.84
N VAL A 35 12.17 -12.67 -5.45
CA VAL A 35 12.32 -11.21 -5.60
C VAL A 35 13.33 -10.66 -4.58
N ALA A 36 13.47 -11.31 -3.42
CA ALA A 36 14.41 -10.90 -2.38
C ALA A 36 15.90 -11.12 -2.76
N THR A 37 16.19 -12.09 -3.63
CA THR A 37 17.57 -12.46 -4.01
C THR A 37 18.16 -11.55 -5.09
N LYS A 38 17.33 -10.85 -5.89
CA LYS A 38 17.80 -9.79 -6.82
C LYS A 38 17.87 -8.40 -6.19
N SER A 39 17.18 -8.17 -5.06
CA SER A 39 17.22 -6.88 -4.34
C SER A 39 18.50 -6.64 -3.53
N GLN A 40 19.30 -7.68 -3.26
CA GLN A 40 20.54 -7.48 -2.49
C GLN A 40 21.67 -6.81 -3.27
N VAL A 41 21.58 -6.71 -4.61
CA VAL A 41 22.60 -6.08 -5.47
C VAL A 41 22.22 -4.66 -5.91
N MET A 42 21.08 -4.12 -5.44
CA MET A 42 20.64 -2.73 -5.66
C MET A 42 20.54 -1.90 -4.37
N LEU A 43 21.20 -2.32 -3.29
CA LEU A 43 21.30 -1.56 -2.02
C LEU A 43 22.35 -0.43 -2.10
N GLY A 44 22.36 0.31 -3.20
CA GLY A 44 23.11 1.55 -3.34
C GLY A 44 22.21 2.74 -3.03
N THR A 45 22.17 3.14 -1.76
CA THR A 45 21.88 4.52 -1.31
C THR A 45 20.59 5.17 -1.80
N TYR A 46 19.45 4.49 -1.74
CA TYR A 46 18.17 5.20 -1.86
C TYR A 46 18.00 6.12 -0.64
N GLU A 47 18.25 7.40 -0.82
CA GLU A 47 18.06 8.44 0.18
C GLU A 47 16.96 9.38 -0.31
N ILE A 48 15.94 9.56 0.51
CA ILE A 48 14.85 10.50 0.22
C ILE A 48 15.36 11.94 0.21
N ASN A 49 14.64 12.80 -0.52
CA ASN A 49 14.87 14.23 -0.40
C ASN A 49 14.30 14.74 0.93
N LYS A 50 15.18 14.94 1.92
CA LYS A 50 14.83 15.39 3.28
C LYS A 50 14.19 16.77 3.30
N ASP A 51 14.54 17.67 2.38
CA ASP A 51 13.98 19.01 2.31
C ASP A 51 12.52 18.99 1.82
N GLU A 52 12.23 18.16 0.81
CA GLU A 52 10.86 17.92 0.36
C GLU A 52 10.03 17.20 1.43
N PHE A 53 10.63 16.25 2.16
CA PHE A 53 9.96 15.59 3.28
C PHE A 53 9.61 16.58 4.40
N ALA A 54 10.55 17.45 4.79
CA ALA A 54 10.30 18.50 5.78
C ALA A 54 9.22 19.48 5.32
N ARG A 55 9.21 19.85 4.03
CA ARG A 55 8.15 20.66 3.44
C ARG A 55 6.79 19.96 3.50
N GLY A 56 6.75 18.66 3.17
CA GLY A 56 5.54 17.85 3.27
C GLY A 56 5.01 17.79 4.70
N LEU A 57 5.89 17.63 5.69
CA LEU A 57 5.51 17.69 7.12
C LEU A 57 4.95 19.05 7.53
N ALA A 58 5.55 20.15 7.06
CA ALA A 58 5.03 21.49 7.33
C ALA A 58 3.61 21.67 6.78
N LEU A 59 3.38 21.25 5.53
CA LEU A 59 2.06 21.30 4.88
C LEU A 59 1.04 20.37 5.56
N PHE A 60 1.48 19.18 5.97
CA PHE A 60 0.65 18.23 6.70
C PHE A 60 0.16 18.79 8.04
N ARG A 61 1.02 19.53 8.74
CA ARG A 61 0.68 20.18 10.02
C ARG A 61 -0.26 21.37 9.87
N THR A 62 -0.31 21.99 8.69
CA THR A 62 -1.27 23.04 8.35
C THR A 62 -2.54 22.51 7.68
N ASP A 63 -2.78 21.20 7.73
CA ASP A 63 -3.91 20.50 7.08
C ASP A 63 -3.97 20.67 5.54
N ASP A 64 -2.88 21.07 4.88
CA ASP A 64 -2.76 21.05 3.40
C ASP A 64 -2.30 19.67 2.94
N PHE A 65 -3.24 18.71 2.97
CA PHE A 65 -2.95 17.31 2.68
C PHE A 65 -2.62 17.04 1.20
N ILE A 66 -3.18 17.82 0.27
CA ILE A 66 -2.87 17.68 -1.15
C ILE A 66 -1.44 18.15 -1.41
N GLY A 67 -1.07 19.33 -0.88
CA GLY A 67 0.29 19.85 -0.95
C GLY A 67 1.30 18.94 -0.25
N ALA A 68 0.94 18.41 0.92
CA ALA A 68 1.77 17.46 1.66
C ALA A 68 2.08 16.21 0.84
N ARG A 69 1.06 15.56 0.27
CA ARG A 69 1.27 14.37 -0.58
C ARG A 69 2.12 14.67 -1.82
N ALA A 70 1.91 15.82 -2.46
CA ALA A 70 2.74 16.21 -3.60
C ALA A 70 4.21 16.41 -3.19
N ALA A 71 4.47 16.95 -1.99
CA ALA A 71 5.82 17.07 -1.45
C ALA A 71 6.41 15.71 -1.04
N PHE A 72 5.62 14.82 -0.43
CA PHE A 72 6.05 13.45 -0.11
C PHE A 72 6.35 12.61 -1.35
N ASP A 73 5.59 12.77 -2.43
CA ASP A 73 5.85 12.09 -3.71
C ASP A 73 7.16 12.59 -4.35
N ARG A 74 7.49 13.87 -4.20
CA ARG A 74 8.83 14.40 -4.57
C ARG A 74 9.95 13.94 -3.63
N ALA A 75 9.63 13.72 -2.36
CA ALA A 75 10.58 13.25 -1.36
C ALA A 75 10.96 11.79 -1.56
N ASP A 76 9.97 10.95 -1.87
CA ASP A 76 10.09 9.50 -2.04
C ASP A 76 9.40 9.02 -3.34
N PRO A 77 9.92 9.36 -4.54
CA PRO A 77 9.28 9.00 -5.81
C PRO A 77 9.16 7.49 -6.02
N GLU A 78 10.12 6.73 -5.51
CA GLU A 78 10.12 5.27 -5.61
C GLU A 78 9.24 4.60 -4.53
N LYS A 79 8.69 5.38 -3.60
CA LYS A 79 7.82 4.93 -2.51
C LYS A 79 8.46 3.82 -1.67
N ARG A 80 9.74 3.99 -1.33
CA ARG A 80 10.59 3.02 -0.62
C ARG A 80 10.86 3.41 0.83
N ASP A 81 10.51 4.63 1.24
CA ASP A 81 10.71 5.10 2.61
C ASP A 81 9.45 4.91 3.45
N ALA A 82 9.52 4.03 4.46
CA ALA A 82 8.39 3.71 5.32
C ALA A 82 7.81 4.94 6.03
N ASN A 83 8.66 5.90 6.42
CA ASN A 83 8.24 7.11 7.12
C ASN A 83 7.42 8.04 6.20
N THR A 84 7.93 8.30 4.99
CA THR A 84 7.26 9.12 3.98
C THR A 84 5.95 8.50 3.53
N GLN A 85 5.92 7.18 3.33
CA GLN A 85 4.69 6.46 3.02
C GLN A 85 3.69 6.50 4.19
N PHE A 86 4.14 6.43 5.45
CA PHE A 86 3.27 6.53 6.61
C PHE A 86 2.57 7.90 6.70
N TYR A 87 3.30 9.01 6.53
CA TYR A 87 2.70 10.34 6.49
C TYR A 87 1.78 10.55 5.28
N THR A 88 2.12 9.95 4.14
CA THR A 88 1.26 9.96 2.96
C THR A 88 -0.07 9.28 3.25
N ALA A 89 -0.05 8.10 3.86
CA ALA A 89 -1.26 7.39 4.27
C ALA A 89 -2.08 8.19 5.31
N TYR A 90 -1.41 8.78 6.28
CA TYR A 90 -2.05 9.60 7.31
C TYR A 90 -2.75 10.83 6.70
N SER A 91 -2.17 11.42 5.66
CA SER A 91 -2.78 12.56 4.97
C SER A 91 -4.09 12.19 4.27
N TYR A 92 -4.19 10.97 3.73
CA TYR A 92 -5.43 10.46 3.15
C TYR A 92 -6.49 10.24 4.23
N TYR A 93 -6.10 9.67 5.36
CA TYR A 93 -6.98 9.51 6.52
C TYR A 93 -7.54 10.86 6.99
N ARG A 94 -6.67 11.84 7.25
CA ARG A 94 -7.10 13.16 7.77
C ARG A 94 -7.93 13.96 6.76
N GLN A 95 -7.64 13.86 5.47
CA GLN A 95 -8.43 14.55 4.45
C GLN A 95 -9.78 13.89 4.21
N GLY A 96 -9.82 12.55 4.19
CA GLY A 96 -11.06 11.80 3.96
C GLY A 96 -11.95 11.72 5.20
N TRP A 97 -11.46 12.11 6.37
CA TRP A 97 -12.22 12.08 7.61
C TRP A 97 -13.33 13.12 7.60
N GLY A 98 -14.57 12.65 7.46
CA GLY A 98 -15.76 13.48 7.53
C GLY A 98 -16.52 13.29 8.84
N ARG A 99 -17.23 14.33 9.29
CA ARG A 99 -18.07 14.27 10.51
C ARG A 99 -19.27 13.32 10.38
N LEU A 100 -19.73 13.06 9.15
CA LEU A 100 -20.95 12.30 8.85
C LEU A 100 -20.67 11.04 8.02
N SER A 101 -19.71 11.12 7.09
CA SER A 101 -19.27 10.00 6.27
C SER A 101 -17.83 10.23 5.85
N ASN A 102 -17.03 9.17 5.81
CA ASN A 102 -15.68 9.25 5.25
C ASN A 102 -15.72 9.20 3.73
N ASP A 103 -14.73 9.81 3.11
CA ASP A 103 -14.56 9.73 1.66
C ASP A 103 -13.83 8.44 1.29
N ASP A 104 -14.59 7.45 0.84
CA ASP A 104 -14.08 6.17 0.35
C ASP A 104 -13.00 6.32 -0.73
N THR A 105 -13.05 7.40 -1.53
CA THR A 105 -12.08 7.66 -2.59
C THR A 105 -10.73 8.11 -2.05
N LEU A 106 -10.68 8.61 -0.81
CA LEU A 106 -9.46 8.97 -0.10
C LEU A 106 -9.00 7.85 0.83
N PHE A 107 -9.93 7.11 1.44
CA PHE A 107 -9.61 6.04 2.38
C PHE A 107 -8.98 4.82 1.71
N LYS A 108 -9.42 4.46 0.49
CA LYS A 108 -8.83 3.35 -0.29
C LYS A 108 -7.35 3.59 -0.61
N PRO A 109 -6.93 4.73 -1.21
CA PRO A 109 -5.51 5.06 -1.37
C PRO A 109 -4.73 5.10 -0.05
N GLY A 110 -5.37 5.54 1.03
CA GLY A 110 -4.80 5.48 2.38
C GLY A 110 -4.41 4.07 2.78
N LEU A 111 -5.32 3.10 2.62
CA LEU A 111 -5.08 1.68 2.94
C LEU A 111 -3.95 1.08 2.11
N GLU A 112 -3.96 1.31 0.81
CA GLU A 112 -2.90 0.83 -0.09
C GLU A 112 -1.53 1.36 0.33
N THR A 113 -1.48 2.62 0.78
CA THR A 113 -0.26 3.25 1.25
C THR A 113 0.19 2.67 2.60
N VAL A 114 -0.73 2.43 3.54
CA VAL A 114 -0.41 1.76 4.81
C VAL A 114 0.10 0.33 4.60
N ASP A 115 -0.54 -0.44 3.72
CA ASP A 115 -0.10 -1.80 3.40
C ASP A 115 1.33 -1.82 2.85
N ARG A 116 1.70 -0.81 2.06
CA ARG A 116 3.08 -0.62 1.60
C ARG A 116 4.03 -0.36 2.77
N VAL A 117 3.68 0.49 3.72
CA VAL A 117 4.49 0.73 4.93
C VAL A 117 4.72 -0.57 5.68
N MET A 118 3.68 -1.40 5.84
CA MET A 118 3.78 -2.69 6.52
C MET A 118 4.68 -3.69 5.79
N ILE A 119 4.81 -3.60 4.46
CA ILE A 119 5.74 -4.40 3.66
C ILE A 119 7.17 -3.87 3.78
N LEU A 120 7.35 -2.55 3.75
CA LEU A 120 8.68 -1.90 3.82
C LEU A 120 9.31 -2.04 5.21
N ASP A 121 8.54 -1.76 6.26
CA ASP A 121 8.96 -1.90 7.65
C ASP A 121 7.79 -2.40 8.52
N PRO A 122 7.70 -3.72 8.77
CA PRO A 122 6.66 -4.32 9.59
C PRO A 122 6.66 -3.85 11.05
N LYS A 123 7.78 -3.28 11.54
CA LYS A 123 7.93 -2.79 12.92
C LYS A 123 7.92 -1.27 12.98
N PHE A 124 7.55 -0.60 11.89
CA PHE A 124 7.54 0.84 11.81
C PHE A 124 6.72 1.45 12.94
N ARG A 125 7.28 2.46 13.58
CA ARG A 125 6.61 3.27 14.59
C ARG A 125 7.04 4.71 14.43
N SER A 126 6.07 5.60 14.25
CA SER A 126 6.34 7.03 14.24
C SER A 126 6.78 7.50 15.63
N GLY A 127 7.86 8.29 15.65
CA GLY A 127 8.32 9.00 16.84
C GLY A 127 7.60 10.34 17.05
N ASP A 128 6.69 10.75 16.17
CA ASP A 128 5.97 12.02 16.31
C ASP A 128 4.90 11.92 17.42
N GLU A 129 5.06 12.74 18.44
CA GLU A 129 4.17 12.80 19.60
C GLU A 129 2.82 13.44 19.29
N THR A 130 2.73 14.20 18.19
CA THR A 130 1.51 14.90 17.76
C THR A 130 0.52 13.99 17.03
N LEU A 131 0.93 12.78 16.68
CA LEU A 131 0.07 11.79 16.03
C LEU A 131 -0.59 10.89 17.09
N ALA A 132 -1.91 10.76 17.01
CA ALA A 132 -2.64 9.83 17.87
C ALA A 132 -2.40 8.36 17.51
N MET A 133 -2.14 8.07 16.23
CA MET A 133 -1.80 6.74 15.72
C MET A 133 -0.32 6.71 15.40
N LYS A 134 0.42 5.79 16.01
CA LYS A 134 1.88 5.72 15.92
C LYS A 134 2.35 4.56 15.07
N THR A 135 1.48 3.60 14.77
CA THR A 135 1.82 2.40 14.00
C THR A 135 0.97 2.28 12.73
N PRO A 136 1.49 1.61 11.69
CA PRO A 136 0.74 1.32 10.48
C PRO A 136 -0.51 0.48 10.77
N SER A 137 -0.44 -0.45 11.73
CA SER A 137 -1.58 -1.30 12.10
C SER A 137 -2.73 -0.49 12.71
N GLU A 138 -2.44 0.50 13.56
CA GLU A 138 -3.45 1.41 14.11
C GLU A 138 -4.12 2.24 13.00
N LEU A 139 -3.31 2.78 12.08
CA LEU A 139 -3.82 3.57 10.96
C LEU A 139 -4.64 2.73 9.98
N LYS A 140 -4.21 1.49 9.70
CA LYS A 140 -4.96 0.52 8.89
C LYS A 140 -6.32 0.26 9.48
N TYR A 141 -6.38 -0.01 10.78
CA TYR A 141 -7.62 -0.29 11.48
C TYR A 141 -8.62 0.88 11.36
N GLU A 142 -8.19 2.12 11.59
CA GLU A 142 -9.10 3.28 11.48
C GLU A 142 -9.55 3.54 10.04
N LEU A 143 -8.69 3.28 9.05
CA LEU A 143 -9.06 3.38 7.64
C LEU A 143 -10.06 2.27 7.23
N GLU A 144 -9.86 1.03 7.68
CA GLU A 144 -10.79 -0.08 7.42
C GLU A 144 -12.15 0.16 8.10
N GLU A 145 -12.15 0.62 9.35
CA GLU A 145 -13.37 0.99 10.06
C GLU A 145 -14.07 2.17 9.38
N GLY A 146 -13.32 3.11 8.83
CA GLY A 146 -13.90 4.25 8.12
C GLY A 146 -14.54 3.92 6.78
N LEU A 147 -14.17 2.79 6.14
CA LEU A 147 -14.80 2.28 4.92
C LEU A 147 -16.01 1.38 5.18
N LYS A 148 -16.18 0.88 6.41
CA LYS A 148 -17.35 0.08 6.77
C LYS A 148 -18.54 1.02 6.98
N LEU A 149 -19.51 0.98 6.08
CA LEU A 149 -20.85 1.51 6.35
C LEU A 149 -21.48 0.67 7.45
N THR A 150 -21.43 1.15 8.68
CA THR A 150 -22.07 0.51 9.82
C THR A 150 -23.45 1.12 10.05
N PRO A 151 -24.47 0.34 10.48
CA PRO A 151 -25.77 0.90 10.89
C PRO A 151 -25.64 1.98 11.98
N ASP A 152 -24.54 1.97 12.72
CA ASP A 152 -24.17 2.95 13.74
C ASP A 152 -23.80 4.34 13.18
N ASP A 153 -23.47 4.46 11.89
CA ASP A 153 -23.19 5.76 11.24
C ASP A 153 -24.46 6.62 11.09
N PHE A 154 -25.64 6.00 11.18
CA PHE A 154 -26.93 6.68 11.26
C PHE A 154 -27.35 7.02 12.70
N ASN A 155 -26.51 6.75 13.70
CA ASN A 155 -26.82 7.01 15.09
C ASN A 155 -26.46 8.48 15.47
N PRO A 156 -27.46 9.35 15.74
CA PRO A 156 -27.21 10.76 16.06
C PRO A 156 -26.42 10.96 17.37
N MET A 157 -26.29 9.93 18.22
CA MET A 157 -25.50 9.99 19.46
C MET A 157 -23.99 9.76 19.26
N LYS A 158 -23.55 9.28 18.08
CA LYS A 158 -22.12 9.08 17.73
C LYS A 158 -21.53 10.23 16.87
N LEU A 159 -22.25 11.35 16.75
CA LEU A 159 -21.82 12.58 16.06
C LEU A 159 -20.54 13.23 16.63
N THR A 160 -19.92 12.64 17.66
CA THR A 160 -18.78 13.17 18.40
C THR A 160 -17.51 12.33 18.23
N ARG A 161 -17.34 11.60 17.13
CA ARG A 161 -16.09 10.86 16.88
C ARG A 161 -14.95 11.87 16.68
N GLU A 162 -14.12 12.04 17.70
CA GLU A 162 -12.98 12.97 17.65
C GLU A 162 -11.96 12.51 16.61
N ARG A 163 -11.50 13.46 15.80
CA ARG A 163 -10.42 13.26 14.84
C ARG A 163 -9.13 12.97 15.63
N LYS A 164 -8.53 11.81 15.36
CA LYS A 164 -7.24 11.38 15.92
C LYS A 164 -6.05 11.99 15.14
#